data_AF-A0A7X8DG03-F1
#
_entry.id   AF-A0A7X8DG03-F1
#
_cell.length_a   1.000
_cell.length_b   1.000
_cell.length_c   1.000
_cell.angle_alpha   90.00
_cell.angle_beta   90.00
_cell.angle_gamma   90.00
#
_symmetry.space_group_name_H-M   'P 1'
#
loop_
_entity.id
_entity.type
_entity.pdbx_description
1 polymer ?
#
loop_
_entity_poly.entity_id
_entity_poly.type
_entity_poly.pdbx_seq_one_letter_code
_entity_poly.pdbx_strand_id
1 'polypeptide(L)'
;MTDRDGILFKIRLDFSGTGKPGRFLFGGKPTDKAAEEAREQQITIFRNVPLQGMQIIDIDVSGDVYTVYDDINNSDIAYAPLILTVKADALENIIRFLARDDFRKIEILDPAYISLNHAEIERLLFKIHEEMKESRSRLERKYNLG
;
A
#
# COMPACT_ATOMS: atom_id res chain seq x y z
N MET A 1 -27.27 12.97 -9.19
CA MET A 1 -26.04 13.32 -9.93
C MET A 1 -25.19 12.07 -9.91
N THR A 2 -25.13 11.34 -11.00
CA THR A 2 -24.28 10.16 -11.12
C THR A 2 -22.83 10.62 -11.13
N ASP A 3 -22.04 10.15 -10.19
CA ASP A 3 -20.60 10.36 -10.13
C ASP A 3 -19.95 9.62 -11.31
N ARG A 4 -20.03 10.22 -12.51
CA ARG A 4 -19.48 9.64 -13.75
C ARG A 4 -17.96 9.73 -13.81
N ASP A 5 -17.36 10.47 -12.89
CA ASP A 5 -15.93 10.81 -12.89
C ASP A 5 -15.12 10.06 -11.83
N GLY A 6 -15.72 9.14 -11.07
CA GLY A 6 -15.04 8.33 -10.06
C GLY A 6 -14.43 9.15 -8.92
N ILE A 7 -13.80 8.47 -7.96
CA ILE A 7 -13.22 9.07 -6.76
C ILE A 7 -11.70 9.12 -6.91
N LEU A 8 -11.12 10.30 -6.77
CA LEU A 8 -9.69 10.53 -6.83
C LEU A 8 -9.09 10.45 -5.41
N PHE A 9 -8.10 9.58 -5.24
CA PHE A 9 -7.40 9.35 -3.99
C PHE A 9 -5.92 9.67 -4.14
N LYS A 10 -5.32 10.17 -3.06
CA LYS A 10 -3.88 10.22 -2.84
C LYS A 10 -3.52 9.23 -1.74
N ILE A 11 -2.68 8.25 -2.06
CA ILE A 11 -2.31 7.15 -1.17
C ILE A 11 -0.81 7.19 -0.94
N ARG A 12 -0.38 7.16 0.32
CA ARG A 12 1.03 7.00 0.69
C ARG A 12 1.29 5.57 1.14
N LEU A 13 2.27 4.94 0.49
CA LEU A 13 2.83 3.65 0.85
C LEU A 13 4.31 3.83 1.17
N ASP A 14 4.79 3.24 2.26
CA ASP A 14 6.20 3.31 2.65
C ASP A 14 6.80 1.90 2.66
N PHE A 15 7.66 1.62 1.68
CA PHE A 15 8.26 0.30 1.47
C PHE A 15 9.49 0.13 2.34
N SER A 16 9.56 -0.94 3.13
CA SER A 16 10.74 -1.27 3.93
C SER A 16 11.69 -2.21 3.21
N GLY A 17 12.99 -2.01 3.44
CA GLY A 17 14.01 -2.98 3.08
C GLY A 17 14.14 -4.03 4.18
N THR A 18 13.81 -5.30 3.91
CA THR A 18 14.10 -6.37 4.87
C THR A 18 15.58 -6.77 4.75
N GLY A 19 16.45 -6.12 5.51
CA GLY A 19 17.73 -6.74 5.86
C GLY A 19 17.42 -7.96 6.70
N LYS A 20 17.49 -9.19 6.14
CA LYS A 20 17.37 -10.40 6.96
C LYS A 20 18.36 -10.27 8.14
N PRO A 21 17.94 -10.49 9.40
CA PRO A 21 18.87 -10.52 10.53
C PRO A 21 19.73 -11.77 10.36
N GLY A 22 20.88 -11.59 9.72
CA GLY A 22 21.72 -12.67 9.25
C GLY A 22 23.10 -12.16 8.88
N ARG A 23 23.96 -12.12 9.90
CA ARG A 23 25.42 -11.99 9.83
C ARG A 23 25.97 -10.61 9.45
N PHE A 24 26.45 -9.93 10.48
CA PHE A 24 27.68 -9.13 10.42
C PHE A 24 28.74 -9.84 9.56
N LEU A 25 28.86 -9.46 8.28
CA LEU A 25 30.08 -9.57 7.46
C LEU A 25 29.97 -8.52 6.33
N PHE A 26 30.72 -7.43 6.46
CA PHE A 26 31.25 -6.56 5.40
C PHE A 26 30.64 -6.75 3.99
N GLY A 27 29.73 -5.85 3.58
CA GLY A 27 29.37 -5.67 2.15
C GLY A 27 27.89 -5.81 1.74
N GLY A 28 26.93 -5.85 2.67
CA GLY A 28 25.50 -5.79 2.34
C GLY A 28 25.10 -4.41 1.77
N LYS A 29 24.12 -4.36 0.86
CA LYS A 29 23.53 -3.07 0.40
C LYS A 29 23.01 -2.31 1.65
N PRO A 30 23.20 -0.98 1.74
CA PRO A 30 22.58 -0.18 2.79
C PRO A 30 21.08 -0.47 2.85
N THR A 31 20.49 -0.55 4.05
CA THR A 31 19.06 -0.79 4.26
C THR A 31 18.19 0.15 3.43
N ASP A 32 18.68 1.38 3.21
CA ASP A 32 18.07 2.41 2.37
C ASP A 32 17.92 1.95 0.92
N LYS A 33 19.00 1.41 0.34
CA LYS A 33 19.00 0.88 -1.03
C LYS A 33 18.06 -0.32 -1.18
N ALA A 34 17.94 -1.15 -0.15
CA ALA A 34 16.98 -2.26 -0.16
C ALA A 34 15.53 -1.75 -0.14
N ALA A 35 15.24 -0.69 0.60
CA ALA A 35 13.92 -0.05 0.62
C ALA A 35 13.60 0.60 -0.73
N GLU A 36 14.57 1.28 -1.35
CA GLU A 36 14.42 1.85 -2.70
C GLU A 36 14.13 0.77 -3.75
N GLU A 37 14.89 -0.34 -3.74
CA GLU A 37 14.67 -1.46 -4.65
C GLU A 37 13.29 -2.09 -4.47
N ALA A 38 12.80 -2.20 -3.22
CA ALA A 38 11.44 -2.67 -2.94
C ALA A 38 10.39 -1.71 -3.53
N ARG A 39 10.58 -0.39 -3.38
CA ARG A 39 9.71 0.63 -3.99
C ARG A 39 9.72 0.53 -5.52
N GLU A 40 10.89 0.41 -6.15
CA GLU A 40 11.04 0.28 -7.62
C GLU A 40 10.34 -0.96 -8.18
N GLN A 41 10.43 -2.09 -7.48
CA GLN A 41 9.68 -3.31 -7.84
C GLN A 41 8.17 -3.06 -7.80
N GLN A 42 7.68 -2.35 -6.78
CA GLN A 42 6.26 -2.07 -6.62
C GLN A 42 5.75 -1.07 -7.66
N ILE A 43 6.55 -0.07 -8.01
CA ILE A 43 6.26 0.82 -9.16
C ILE A 43 6.10 0.02 -10.45
N THR A 44 6.98 -0.97 -10.68
CA THR A 44 6.89 -1.83 -11.85
C THR A 44 5.59 -2.63 -11.88
N ILE A 45 5.15 -3.14 -10.73
CA ILE A 45 3.85 -3.83 -10.60
C ILE A 45 2.71 -2.87 -10.92
N PHE A 46 2.69 -1.69 -10.29
CA PHE A 46 1.62 -0.70 -10.49
C PHE A 46 1.50 -0.25 -11.95
N ARG A 47 2.61 -0.10 -12.66
CA ARG A 47 2.60 0.31 -14.09
C ARG A 47 2.09 -0.77 -15.04
N ASN A 48 2.24 -2.04 -14.69
CA ASN A 48 2.04 -3.15 -15.62
C ASN A 48 0.86 -4.07 -15.25
N VAL A 49 0.39 -4.04 -14.00
CA VAL A 49 -0.68 -4.90 -13.51
C VAL A 49 -2.00 -4.12 -13.46
N PRO A 50 -3.03 -4.53 -14.22
CA PRO A 50 -4.32 -3.88 -14.17
C PRO A 50 -4.96 -3.99 -12.78
N LEU A 51 -5.44 -2.87 -12.26
CA LEU A 51 -6.22 -2.82 -11.03
C LEU A 51 -7.70 -2.64 -11.40
N GLN A 52 -8.49 -3.71 -11.26
CA GLN A 52 -9.91 -3.66 -11.60
C GLN A 52 -10.61 -2.52 -10.85
N GLY A 53 -11.38 -1.73 -11.61
CA GLY A 53 -12.11 -0.56 -11.10
C GLY A 53 -11.24 0.62 -10.69
N MET A 54 -9.96 0.62 -11.06
CA MET A 54 -9.02 1.69 -10.71
C MET A 54 -8.10 2.07 -11.87
N GLN A 55 -7.69 3.33 -11.88
CA GLN A 55 -6.70 3.88 -12.78
C GLN A 55 -5.64 4.62 -11.96
N ILE A 56 -4.37 4.28 -12.19
CA ILE A 56 -3.25 5.05 -11.65
C ILE A 56 -3.08 6.29 -12.52
N ILE A 57 -3.19 7.46 -11.90
CA ILE A 57 -3.07 8.77 -12.55
C ILE A 57 -1.64 9.28 -12.45
N ASP A 58 -1.02 9.12 -11.28
CA ASP A 58 0.33 9.60 -11.02
C ASP A 58 1.05 8.70 -10.00
N ILE A 59 2.38 8.68 -10.11
CA ILE A 59 3.29 7.99 -9.20
C ILE A 59 4.41 8.96 -8.84
N ASP A 60 4.39 9.44 -7.60
CA ASP A 60 5.36 10.37 -7.05
C ASP A 60 6.33 9.66 -6.10
N VAL A 61 7.62 9.90 -6.34
CA VAL A 61 8.77 9.28 -5.68
C VAL A 61 9.72 10.33 -5.09
N SER A 62 9.27 11.58 -4.96
CA SER A 62 10.11 12.69 -4.50
C SER A 62 10.42 12.64 -2.99
N GLY A 63 9.78 11.73 -2.24
CA GLY A 63 10.01 11.60 -0.81
C GLY A 63 11.34 10.90 -0.51
N ASP A 64 12.12 11.50 0.38
CA ASP A 64 13.40 10.93 0.80
C ASP A 64 13.22 9.63 1.60
N VAL A 65 14.17 8.72 1.44
CA VAL A 65 14.28 7.53 2.28
C VAL A 65 14.58 7.96 3.71
N TYR A 66 13.91 7.33 4.67
CA TYR A 66 14.10 7.63 6.08
C TYR A 66 14.22 6.36 6.90
N THR A 67 14.90 6.46 8.05
CA THR A 67 15.15 5.35 8.94
C THR A 67 14.34 5.51 10.23
N VAL A 68 13.75 4.42 10.71
CA VAL A 68 13.08 4.35 12.00
C VAL A 68 13.73 3.25 12.81
N TYR A 69 14.05 3.56 14.07
CA TYR A 69 14.53 2.56 15.02
C TYR A 69 13.37 1.68 15.47
N ASP A 70 13.50 0.37 15.30
CA ASP A 70 12.56 -0.63 15.80
C ASP A 70 13.05 -1.17 17.15
N ASP A 71 12.39 -0.75 18.22
CA ASP A 71 12.71 -1.17 19.60
C ASP A 71 12.50 -2.68 19.82
N ILE A 72 11.60 -3.32 19.08
CA ILE A 72 11.25 -4.74 19.26
C ILE A 72 12.37 -5.62 18.71
N ASN A 73 12.86 -5.27 17.51
CA ASN A 73 13.92 -6.01 16.83
C ASN A 73 15.33 -5.45 17.13
N ASN A 74 15.40 -4.34 17.89
CA ASN A 74 16.63 -3.62 18.22
C ASN A 74 17.47 -3.32 16.96
N SER A 75 16.81 -2.78 15.94
CA SER A 75 17.39 -2.58 14.61
C SER A 75 16.81 -1.36 13.90
N ASP A 76 17.63 -0.72 13.07
CA ASP A 76 17.18 0.33 12.16
C ASP A 76 16.47 -0.24 10.93
N ILE A 77 15.29 0.31 10.62
CA ILE A 77 14.52 -0.04 9.42
C ILE A 77 14.43 1.19 8.52
N ALA A 78 14.92 1.06 7.29
CA ALA A 78 14.75 2.08 6.27
C ALA A 78 13.43 1.92 5.52
N TYR A 79 12.81 3.04 5.19
CA TYR A 79 11.55 3.15 4.46
C TYR A 79 11.68 4.09 3.27
N ALA A 80 11.26 3.63 2.10
CA ALA A 80 11.19 4.42 0.87
C ALA A 80 9.73 4.78 0.56
N PRO A 81 9.34 6.06 0.66
CA PRO A 81 7.95 6.48 0.43
C PRO A 81 7.58 6.49 -1.05
N LEU A 82 6.32 6.17 -1.33
CA LEU A 82 5.67 6.25 -2.63
C LEU A 82 4.30 6.89 -2.46
N ILE A 83 4.01 7.87 -3.29
CA ILE A 83 2.71 8.52 -3.33
C ILE A 83 2.03 8.14 -4.65
N LEU A 84 0.87 7.51 -4.55
CA LEU A 84 0.02 7.17 -5.69
C LEU A 84 -1.15 8.13 -5.76
N THR A 85 -1.41 8.68 -6.94
CA THR A 85 -2.71 9.30 -7.24
C THR A 85 -3.53 8.29 -8.05
N VAL A 86 -4.68 7.88 -7.52
CA VAL A 86 -5.51 6.81 -8.10
C VAL A 86 -6.94 7.29 -8.25
N LYS A 87 -7.54 7.05 -9.41
CA LYS A 87 -8.97 7.22 -9.66
C LYS A 87 -9.66 5.87 -9.55
N ALA A 88 -10.63 5.72 -8.66
CA ALA A 88 -11.44 4.51 -8.51
C ALA A 88 -12.88 4.76 -8.97
N ASP A 89 -13.51 3.80 -9.63
CA ASP A 89 -14.92 3.89 -10.03
C ASP A 89 -15.90 3.64 -8.87
N ALA A 90 -15.44 3.03 -7.78
CA ALA A 90 -16.22 2.72 -6.60
C ALA A 90 -15.33 2.73 -5.35
N LEU A 91 -15.90 3.14 -4.20
CA LEU A 91 -15.15 3.30 -2.95
C LEU A 91 -14.54 1.98 -2.47
N GLU A 92 -15.26 0.86 -2.63
CA GLU A 92 -14.80 -0.46 -2.21
C GLU A 92 -13.48 -0.90 -2.87
N ASN A 93 -13.16 -0.39 -4.07
CA ASN A 93 -11.95 -0.79 -4.78
C ASN A 93 -10.65 -0.33 -4.09
N ILE A 94 -10.73 0.72 -3.27
CA ILE A 94 -9.58 1.28 -2.54
C ILE A 94 -9.15 0.41 -1.36
N ILE A 95 -10.05 -0.43 -0.82
CA ILE A 95 -9.83 -1.18 0.43
C ILE A 95 -8.58 -2.06 0.35
N ARG A 96 -8.25 -2.59 -0.84
CA ARG A 96 -7.04 -3.39 -1.05
C ARG A 96 -5.74 -2.65 -0.72
N PHE A 97 -5.72 -1.32 -0.83
CA PHE A 97 -4.55 -0.51 -0.45
C PHE A 97 -4.49 -0.34 1.06
N LEU A 98 -5.64 -0.14 1.71
CA LEU A 98 -5.73 0.03 3.17
C LEU A 98 -5.32 -1.24 3.93
N ALA A 99 -5.47 -2.41 3.30
CA ALA A 99 -5.11 -3.70 3.88
C ALA A 99 -3.60 -4.03 3.76
N ARG A 100 -2.78 -3.18 3.14
CA ARG A 100 -1.35 -3.44 2.95
C ARG A 100 -0.54 -3.04 4.19
N ASP A 101 0.49 -3.83 4.50
CA ASP A 101 1.41 -3.53 5.62
C ASP A 101 2.23 -2.24 5.40
N ASP A 102 2.44 -1.87 4.14
CA ASP A 102 3.16 -0.64 3.75
C ASP A 102 2.24 0.60 3.68
N PHE A 103 0.94 0.46 3.93
CA PHE A 103 0.01 1.59 3.93
C PHE A 103 0.31 2.57 5.07
N ARG A 104 0.29 3.87 4.75
CA ARG A 104 0.51 4.95 5.73
C ARG A 104 -0.62 5.96 5.80
N LYS A 105 -1.09 6.44 4.66
CA LYS A 105 -2.07 7.52 4.61
C LYS A 105 -2.92 7.43 3.34
N ILE A 106 -4.17 7.87 3.46
CA ILE A 106 -5.05 8.13 2.33
C ILE A 106 -5.69 9.51 2.48
N GLU A 107 -5.86 10.21 1.36
CA GLU A 107 -6.64 11.43 1.23
C GLU A 107 -7.60 11.27 0.04
N ILE A 108 -8.84 11.73 0.19
CA ILE A 108 -9.76 11.89 -0.93
C ILE A 108 -9.52 13.29 -1.49
N LEU A 109 -9.15 13.37 -2.76
CA LEU A 109 -8.90 14.63 -3.45
C LEU A 109 -10.17 15.17 -4.12
N ASP A 110 -10.99 14.26 -4.67
CA ASP A 110 -12.24 14.58 -5.34
C ASP A 110 -13.15 13.33 -5.34
N PRO A 111 -14.48 13.46 -5.22
CA PRO A 111 -15.23 14.68 -4.93
C PRO A 111 -15.08 15.15 -3.47
N ALA A 112 -15.49 16.40 -3.20
CA ALA A 112 -15.52 16.97 -1.85
C ALA A 112 -16.45 16.21 -0.88
N TYR A 113 -17.47 15.53 -1.41
CA TYR A 113 -18.41 14.70 -0.65
C TYR A 113 -18.72 13.44 -1.44
N ILE A 114 -18.78 12.30 -0.75
CA ILE A 114 -19.19 11.01 -1.31
C ILE A 114 -20.57 10.67 -0.73
N SER A 115 -21.54 10.39 -1.59
CA SER A 115 -22.83 9.81 -1.19
C SER A 115 -22.88 8.34 -1.56
N LEU A 116 -23.19 7.47 -0.60
CA LEU A 116 -23.34 6.03 -0.84
C LEU A 116 -24.79 5.61 -0.59
N ASN A 117 -25.35 4.83 -1.51
CA ASN A 117 -26.62 4.14 -1.31
C ASN A 117 -26.41 2.82 -0.54
N HIS A 118 -27.51 2.16 -0.17
CA HIS A 118 -27.45 0.91 0.61
C HIS A 118 -26.61 -0.18 -0.06
N ALA A 119 -26.75 -0.37 -1.38
CA ALA A 119 -26.01 -1.40 -2.09
C ALA A 119 -24.50 -1.09 -2.17
N GLU A 120 -24.12 0.18 -2.27
CA GLU A 120 -22.71 0.62 -2.22
C GLU A 120 -22.11 0.40 -0.84
N ILE A 121 -22.87 0.70 0.22
CA ILE A 121 -22.45 0.41 1.60
C ILE A 121 -22.28 -1.10 1.81
N GLU A 122 -23.23 -1.91 1.33
CA GLU A 122 -23.14 -3.38 1.42
C GLU A 122 -21.90 -3.92 0.69
N ARG A 123 -21.60 -3.43 -0.52
CA ARG A 123 -20.38 -3.82 -1.26
C ARG A 123 -19.12 -3.40 -0.54
N LEU A 124 -19.08 -2.20 0.04
CA LEU A 124 -17.97 -1.72 0.85
C LEU A 124 -17.72 -2.63 2.07
N LEU A 125 -18.77 -2.92 2.83
CA LEU A 125 -18.68 -3.79 4.01
C LEU A 125 -18.25 -5.21 3.64
N PHE A 126 -18.78 -5.76 2.54
CA PHE A 126 -18.38 -7.06 2.02
C PHE A 126 -16.89 -7.07 1.64
N LYS A 127 -16.43 -6.03 0.92
CA LYS A 127 -15.04 -5.96 0.48
C LYS A 127 -14.07 -5.82 1.67
N ILE A 128 -14.44 -5.07 2.71
CA ILE A 128 -13.69 -5.02 3.96
C ILE A 128 -13.59 -6.41 4.59
N HIS A 129 -14.69 -7.15 4.68
CA HIS A 129 -14.69 -8.50 5.22
C HIS A 129 -13.78 -9.45 4.42
N GLU A 130 -13.83 -9.39 3.09
CA GLU A 130 -12.98 -10.20 2.22
C GLU A 130 -11.49 -9.91 2.45
N GLU A 131 -11.10 -8.64 2.48
CA GLU A 131 -9.70 -8.26 2.69
C GLU A 131 -9.22 -8.63 4.11
N MET A 132 -10.07 -8.51 5.14
CA MET A 132 -9.74 -8.99 6.49
C MET A 132 -9.50 -10.51 6.52
N LYS A 133 -10.36 -11.27 5.84
CA LYS A 133 -10.22 -12.74 5.72
C LYS A 133 -8.96 -13.11 4.95
N GLU A 134 -8.66 -12.40 3.88
CA GLU A 134 -7.46 -12.65 3.08
C GLU A 134 -6.19 -12.31 3.86
N SER A 135 -6.13 -11.17 4.53
CA SER A 135 -5.01 -10.78 5.40
C SER A 135 -4.77 -11.80 6.49
N ARG A 136 -5.82 -12.30 7.14
CA ARG A 136 -5.72 -13.40 8.12
C ARG A 136 -5.15 -14.67 7.48
N SER A 137 -5.64 -15.07 6.31
CA SER A 137 -5.13 -16.25 5.60
C SER A 137 -3.66 -16.10 5.19
N ARG A 138 -3.21 -14.89 4.83
CA ARG A 138 -1.80 -14.60 4.53
C ARG A 138 -0.94 -14.76 5.78
N LEU A 139 -1.41 -14.28 6.94
CA LEU A 139 -0.73 -14.48 8.22
C LEU A 139 -0.67 -15.96 8.60
N GLU A 140 -1.79 -16.68 8.56
CA GLU A 140 -1.85 -18.12 8.88
C GLU A 140 -0.88 -18.93 8.01
N ARG A 141 -0.81 -18.65 6.70
CA ARG A 141 0.17 -19.29 5.81
C ARG A 141 1.61 -18.96 6.19
N LYS A 142 1.91 -17.73 6.58
CA LYS A 142 3.24 -17.32 7.03
C LYS A 142 3.67 -18.06 8.31
N TYR A 143 2.74 -18.30 9.24
CA TYR A 143 3.02 -19.02 10.49
C TYR A 143 2.99 -20.55 10.35
N ASN A 144 2.21 -21.10 9.42
CA ASN A 144 2.13 -22.55 9.19
C ASN A 144 3.25 -23.09 8.27
N LEU A 145 4.07 -22.20 7.70
CA LEU A 145 5.26 -22.53 6.90
C LEU A 145 6.58 -22.33 7.68
N GLY A 146 6.50 -22.02 8.98
CA GLY A 146 7.63 -21.98 9.92
C GLY A 146 7.58 -23.15 10.89
#